data_AF-R7ZMU3-F1
#
_entry.id   AF-R7ZMU3-F1
#
_cell.length_a   1.000
_cell.length_b   1.000
_cell.length_c   1.000
_cell.angle_alpha   90.00
_cell.angle_beta   90.00
_cell.angle_gamma   90.00
#
_symmetry.space_group_name_H-M   'P 1'
#
loop_
_entity.id
_entity.type
_entity.pdbx_description
1 polymer ?
#
loop_
_entity_poly.entity_id
_entity_poly.type
_entity_poly.pdbx_seq_one_letter_code
_entity_poly.pdbx_strand_id
1 'polypeptide(L)'
;MWAFYGAGPVNGFGGAYQVGEKEGEIRSNGRIGQTFVGSTKAMMDFESNYFSALRSMYRFSIDRNLLTIGFGDGSKEMVFALIDLPQNQLFSVQPEGSNMQEVPK
;
A
#
# COMPACT_ATOMS: atom_id res chain seq x y z
N MET A 1 -10.48 11.20 -13.88
CA MET A 1 -10.42 10.17 -12.82
C MET A 1 -9.19 9.32 -13.10
N TRP A 2 -8.39 9.04 -12.09
CA TRP A 2 -7.10 8.38 -12.23
C TRP A 2 -7.14 7.03 -11.52
N ALA A 3 -6.47 6.03 -12.09
CA ALA A 3 -6.31 4.74 -11.45
C ALA A 3 -5.13 4.76 -10.47
N PHE A 4 -5.22 3.97 -9.42
CA PHE A 4 -4.10 3.67 -8.53
C PHE A 4 -4.09 2.18 -8.21
N TYR A 5 -2.88 1.66 -7.99
CA TYR A 5 -2.64 0.27 -7.67
C TYR A 5 -1.57 0.20 -6.57
N GLY A 6 -1.61 -0.85 -5.78
CA GLY A 6 -0.62 -1.07 -4.75
C GLY A 6 -0.58 -2.51 -4.26
N ALA A 7 0.40 -2.80 -3.43
CA ALA A 7 0.49 -4.03 -2.67
C ALA A 7 0.07 -3.76 -1.23
N GLY A 8 -0.99 -4.44 -0.78
CA GLY A 8 -1.28 -4.58 0.65
C GLY A 8 -0.36 -5.62 1.28
N PRO A 9 -0.45 -5.83 2.59
CA PRO A 9 0.32 -6.87 3.28
C PRO A 9 0.00 -8.29 2.81
N VAL A 10 -1.20 -8.53 2.26
CA VAL A 10 -1.65 -9.86 1.81
C VAL A 10 -2.07 -9.82 0.34
N ASN A 11 -2.82 -8.80 -0.04
CA ASN A 11 -3.46 -8.71 -1.35
C ASN A 11 -2.96 -7.50 -2.15
N GLY A 12 -2.77 -7.71 -3.45
CA GLY A 12 -2.69 -6.61 -4.39
C GLY A 12 -4.04 -5.92 -4.50
N PHE A 13 -4.05 -4.60 -4.65
CA PHE A 13 -5.28 -3.82 -4.74
C PHE A 13 -5.21 -2.74 -5.82
N GLY A 14 -6.38 -2.27 -6.23
CA GLY A 14 -6.51 -1.16 -7.15
C GLY A 14 -7.84 -0.44 -6.99
N GLY A 15 -7.84 0.83 -7.38
CA GLY A 15 -9.02 1.69 -7.30
C GLY A 15 -8.90 2.89 -8.23
N ALA A 16 -9.82 3.83 -8.03
CA ALA A 16 -9.82 5.08 -8.76
C ALA A 16 -9.99 6.27 -7.82
N TYR A 17 -9.31 7.36 -8.15
CA TYR A 17 -9.37 8.61 -7.40
C TYR A 17 -9.54 9.83 -8.30
N GLN A 18 -9.90 10.94 -7.68
CA GLN A 18 -9.97 12.26 -8.28
C GLN A 18 -9.33 13.27 -7.32
N VAL A 19 -8.61 14.23 -7.88
CA VAL A 19 -8.16 15.42 -7.16
C VAL A 19 -9.21 16.50 -7.39
N GLY A 20 -9.61 17.19 -6.32
CA GLY A 20 -10.62 18.26 -6.38
C GLY A 20 -10.05 19.55 -6.96
N GLU A 21 -10.92 20.53 -7.21
CA GLU A 21 -10.51 21.87 -7.66
C GLU A 21 -9.79 22.66 -6.56
N LYS A 22 -10.16 22.39 -5.30
CA LYS A 22 -9.50 22.98 -4.14
C LYS A 22 -8.19 22.25 -3.86
N GLU A 23 -7.13 23.03 -3.62
CA GLU A 23 -5.82 22.48 -3.25
C GLU A 23 -5.93 21.52 -2.05
N GLY A 24 -5.27 20.36 -2.20
CA GLY A 24 -5.25 19.31 -1.20
C GLY A 24 -6.51 18.46 -1.15
N GLU A 25 -7.52 18.68 -1.98
CA GLU A 25 -8.70 17.81 -2.03
C GLU A 25 -8.44 16.55 -2.85
N ILE A 26 -8.76 15.39 -2.29
CA ILE A 26 -8.72 14.10 -2.99
C ILE A 26 -9.94 13.29 -2.60
N ARG A 27 -10.48 12.50 -3.54
CA ARG A 27 -11.62 11.61 -3.28
C ARG A 27 -11.40 10.27 -3.95
N SER A 28 -11.72 9.20 -3.24
CA SER A 28 -11.83 7.86 -3.81
C SER A 28 -13.19 7.70 -4.48
N ASN A 29 -13.27 6.88 -5.52
CA ASN A 29 -14.56 6.43 -6.07
C ASN A 29 -15.23 5.34 -5.19
N GLY A 30 -14.74 5.13 -3.96
CA GLY A 30 -15.31 4.20 -2.97
C GLY A 30 -15.13 2.71 -3.29
N ARG A 31 -14.72 2.35 -4.51
CA ARG A 31 -14.47 0.97 -4.93
C ARG A 31 -12.98 0.66 -4.92
N ILE A 32 -12.61 -0.36 -4.16
CA ILE A 32 -11.27 -0.98 -4.16
C ILE A 32 -11.45 -2.43 -4.58
N GLY A 33 -10.86 -2.80 -5.72
CA GLY A 33 -10.67 -4.20 -6.10
C GLY A 33 -9.42 -4.74 -5.44
N GLN A 34 -9.42 -6.03 -5.09
CA GLN A 34 -8.30 -6.72 -4.45
C GLN A 34 -8.20 -8.15 -4.95
N THR A 35 -7.02 -8.74 -4.81
CA THR A 35 -6.86 -10.20 -4.90
C THR A 35 -7.52 -10.90 -3.71
N PHE A 36 -7.65 -12.22 -3.77
CA PHE A 36 -8.30 -13.02 -2.72
C PHE A 36 -7.34 -14.10 -2.19
N VAL A 37 -6.26 -13.65 -1.57
CA VAL A 37 -5.27 -14.47 -0.86
C VAL A 37 -5.57 -14.40 0.63
N GLY A 38 -5.50 -15.55 1.30
CA GLY A 38 -5.69 -15.66 2.75
C GLY A 38 -4.37 -15.47 3.52
N SER A 39 -4.48 -14.95 4.74
CA SER A 39 -3.36 -14.83 5.69
C SER A 39 -3.88 -14.90 7.14
N THR A 40 -3.02 -14.58 8.11
CA THR A 40 -3.42 -14.47 9.51
C THR A 40 -4.50 -13.39 9.70
N LYS A 41 -5.35 -13.56 10.73
CA LYS A 41 -6.40 -12.58 11.05
C LYS A 41 -5.85 -11.17 11.23
N ALA A 42 -4.71 -11.02 11.91
CA ALA A 42 -4.09 -9.72 12.15
C ALA A 42 -3.74 -8.99 10.84
N MET A 43 -3.17 -9.70 9.86
CA MET A 43 -2.84 -9.10 8.56
C MET A 43 -4.09 -8.74 7.76
N MET A 44 -5.10 -9.61 7.77
CA MET A 44 -6.38 -9.34 7.10
C MET A 44 -7.13 -8.15 7.73
N ASP A 45 -7.11 -8.02 9.06
CA ASP A 45 -7.72 -6.89 9.78
C ASP A 45 -7.00 -5.58 9.44
N PHE A 46 -5.65 -5.59 9.42
CA PHE A 46 -4.86 -4.43 9.01
C PHE A 46 -5.19 -4.02 7.58
N GLU A 47 -5.21 -4.97 6.65
CA GLU A 47 -5.50 -4.72 5.24
C GLU A 47 -6.92 -4.17 5.04
N SER A 48 -7.91 -4.72 5.74
CA SER A 48 -9.28 -4.22 5.74
C SER A 48 -9.36 -2.76 6.22
N ASN A 49 -8.64 -2.43 7.30
CA ASN A 49 -8.56 -1.06 7.84
C ASN A 49 -7.88 -0.11 6.86
N TYR A 50 -6.78 -0.55 6.25
CA TYR A 50 -6.06 0.21 5.23
C TYR A 50 -6.95 0.52 4.01
N PHE A 51 -7.69 -0.47 3.50
CA PHE A 51 -8.62 -0.24 2.38
C PHE A 51 -9.82 0.61 2.77
N SER A 52 -10.26 0.55 4.03
CA SER A 52 -11.30 1.44 4.57
C SER A 52 -10.84 2.90 4.58
N ALA A 53 -9.59 3.15 4.96
CA ALA A 53 -8.98 4.47 4.92
C ALA A 53 -8.90 5.00 3.48
N LEU A 54 -8.44 4.18 2.52
CA LEU A 54 -8.38 4.57 1.11
C LEU A 54 -9.76 4.89 0.51
N ARG A 55 -10.81 4.19 0.93
CA ARG A 55 -12.18 4.50 0.49
C ARG A 55 -12.72 5.82 1.04
N SER A 56 -12.20 6.29 2.17
CA SER A 56 -12.68 7.45 2.92
C SER A 56 -11.71 8.63 2.89
N MET A 57 -10.73 8.63 1.98
CA MET A 57 -9.81 9.75 1.80
C MET A 57 -10.54 11.01 1.32
N TYR A 58 -10.20 12.15 1.91
CA TYR A 58 -10.81 13.45 1.59
C TYR A 58 -9.77 14.56 1.38
N ARG A 59 -8.54 14.39 1.89
CA ARG A 59 -7.47 15.38 1.80
C ARG A 59 -6.12 14.72 1.59
N PHE A 60 -5.23 15.40 0.87
CA PHE A 60 -3.83 15.06 0.81
C PHE A 60 -2.93 16.29 0.95
N SER A 61 -1.68 16.07 1.31
CA SER A 61 -0.60 17.04 1.21
C SER A 61 0.69 16.31 0.89
N ILE A 62 1.59 16.99 0.19
CA ILE A 62 2.93 16.49 -0.09
C ILE A 62 3.93 17.47 0.53
N ASP A 63 4.71 17.01 1.51
CA ASP A 63 5.86 17.74 2.05
C ASP A 63 7.12 16.91 1.82
N ARG A 64 8.07 17.47 1.07
CA ARG A 64 9.32 16.79 0.68
C ARG A 64 9.04 15.44 0.02
N ASN A 65 9.37 14.34 0.70
CA ASN A 65 9.18 12.98 0.23
C ASN A 65 8.03 12.26 0.93
N LEU A 66 7.17 12.98 1.66
CA LEU A 66 6.04 12.41 2.37
C LEU A 66 4.72 12.83 1.73
N LEU A 67 3.90 11.85 1.39
CA LEU A 67 2.49 12.03 1.05
C LEU A 67 1.66 11.70 2.29
N THR A 68 0.94 12.69 2.81
CA THR A 68 -0.03 12.50 3.89
C THR A 68 -1.43 12.48 3.30
N ILE A 69 -2.25 11.48 3.66
CA ILE A 69 -3.65 11.35 3.25
C ILE A 69 -4.52 11.39 4.50
N GLY A 70 -5.38 12.40 4.60
CA GLY A 70 -6.44 12.47 5.60
C GLY A 70 -7.66 11.67 5.16
N PHE A 71 -8.24 10.91 6.10
CA PHE A 71 -9.37 10.03 5.83
C PHE A 71 -10.38 9.97 6.98
N GLY A 72 -11.56 9.41 6.72
CA GLY A 72 -12.63 9.28 7.70
C GLY A 72 -13.31 10.61 8.01
N ASP A 73 -13.41 10.97 9.29
CA ASP A 73 -14.09 12.17 9.79
C ASP A 73 -13.17 13.39 9.98
N GLY A 74 -11.90 13.25 9.62
CA GLY A 74 -10.89 14.30 9.82
C GLY A 74 -9.87 14.01 10.91
N SER A 75 -10.04 12.94 11.69
CA SER A 75 -9.20 12.64 12.85
C SER A 75 -8.00 11.73 12.57
N LYS A 76 -7.87 11.19 11.34
CA LYS A 76 -6.87 10.18 11.01
C LYS A 76 -6.15 10.47 9.70
N GLU A 77 -4.88 10.10 9.68
CA GLU A 77 -3.98 10.27 8.54
C GLU A 77 -3.16 9.02 8.26
N MET A 78 -2.89 8.76 6.97
CA MET A 78 -1.88 7.81 6.51
C MET A 78 -0.72 8.58 5.92
N VAL A 79 0.51 8.16 6.21
CA VAL A 79 1.72 8.77 5.68
C VAL A 79 2.45 7.76 4.82
N PHE A 80 2.75 8.14 3.59
CA PHE A 80 3.53 7.36 2.62
C PHE A 80 4.85 8.09 2.37
N ALA A 81 5.96 7.37 2.46
CA ALA A 81 7.27 7.92 2.13
C ALA A 81 7.67 7.49 0.71
N LEU A 82 8.02 8.46 -0.13
CA LEU A 82 8.79 8.22 -1.33
C LEU A 82 10.23 7.90 -0.91
N ILE A 83 10.64 6.66 -1.16
CA ILE A 83 12.00 6.18 -0.92
C ILE A 83 12.59 5.83 -2.28
N ASP A 84 13.58 6.62 -2.71
CA ASP A 84 14.36 6.32 -3.90
C ASP A 84 15.56 5.45 -3.49
N LEU A 85 15.37 4.13 -3.51
CA LEU A 85 16.45 3.18 -3.22
C LEU A 85 17.30 2.97 -4.48
N PRO A 86 18.63 3.05 -4.38
CA PRO A 86 19.49 2.66 -5.50
C PRO A 86 19.22 1.19 -5.87
N GLN A 87 19.17 0.89 -7.16
CA GLN A 87 18.70 -0.41 -7.67
C GLN A 87 19.46 -1.63 -7.13
N ASN A 88 20.68 -1.42 -6.63
CA ASN A 88 21.52 -2.46 -6.02
C ASN A 88 21.06 -2.89 -4.60
N GLN A 89 20.01 -2.29 -4.04
CA GLN A 89 19.45 -2.63 -2.72
C GLN A 89 18.06 -3.29 -2.79
N LEU A 90 17.49 -3.47 -3.99
CA LEU A 90 16.12 -3.99 -4.15
C LEU A 90 16.01 -5.53 -4.10
N PHE A 91 17.13 -6.27 -4.11
CA PHE A 91 17.14 -7.74 -4.14
C PHE A 91 18.26 -8.35 -3.29
N SER A 92 18.17 -8.19 -1.96
CA SER A 92 18.93 -9.02 -1.02
C SER A 92 18.00 -9.88 -0.18
N VAL A 93 17.25 -10.77 -0.84
CA VAL A 93 16.71 -11.97 -0.19
C VAL A 93 17.31 -13.16 -0.92
N GLN A 94 18.43 -13.66 -0.43
CA GLN A 94 18.92 -14.97 -0.80
C GLN A 94 17.97 -16.01 -0.20
N PRO A 95 17.47 -17.00 -0.96
CA PRO A 95 16.77 -18.12 -0.34
C PRO A 95 17.78 -18.92 0.48
N GLU A 96 17.63 -18.91 1.80
CA GLU A 96 18.35 -19.85 2.66
C GLU A 96 17.87 -21.28 2.35
N GLY A 97 18.82 -22.17 2.08
CA GLY A 97 18.60 -23.61 2.20
C GLY A 97 18.50 -24.40 0.89
N SER A 98 19.61 -24.59 0.19
CA SER A 98 19.83 -25.80 -0.62
C SER A 98 21.24 -26.33 -0.41
N ASN A 99 21.56 -26.70 0.84
CA ASN A 99 22.68 -27.59 1.13
C ASN A 99 22.17 -29.04 1.06
N MET A 100 22.09 -29.59 -0.15
CA MET A 100 22.17 -31.06 -0.30
C MET A 100 23.65 -31.43 -0.24
N GLN A 101 24.08 -32.01 0.88
CA GLN A 101 25.35 -32.73 0.93
C GLN A 101 25.22 -33.98 0.04
N GLU A 102 26.02 -34.06 -1.02
CA GLU A 102 26.22 -35.31 -1.74
C GLU A 102 26.90 -36.32 -0.80
N VAL A 103 26.25 -37.47 -0.61
CA VAL A 103 26.84 -38.63 0.07
C VAL A 103 27.75 -39.33 -0.94
N PRO A 104 29.06 -39.48 -0.69
CA PRO A 104 29.91 -40.26 -1.58
C PRO A 104 29.56 -41.74 -1.49
N LYS A 105 29.55 -42.41 -2.65
CA LYS A 105 29.36 -43.85 -2.80
C LYS A 105 30.50 -44.66 -2.20
#